data_AF-A0A9J5XCG3-F1
#
_entry.id   AF-A0A9J5XCG3-F1
#
_cell.length_a   1.000
_cell.length_b   1.000
_cell.length_c   1.000
_cell.angle_alpha   90.00
_cell.angle_beta   90.00
_cell.angle_gamma   90.00
#
_symmetry.space_group_name_H-M   'P 1'
#
loop_
_entity.id
_entity.type
_entity.pdbx_description
1 polymer ?
#
loop_
_entity_poly.entity_id
_entity_poly.type
_entity_poly.pdbx_seq_one_letter_code
_entity_poly.pdbx_strand_id
1 'polypeptide(L)' 'MLIEKDIMVRLVTDERRVLIGSLHTAPAIHELFHRHRCDWMARSPGSFTEEIVREFYASYVSTLRGSIDR' A
#
# COMPACT_ATOMS: atom_id res chain seq x y z
N MET A 1 21.39 18.45 -26.30
CA MET A 1 19.98 18.11 -26.60
C MET A 1 19.66 16.61 -26.80
N LEU A 2 20.65 15.69 -26.81
CA LEU A 2 20.39 14.23 -26.80
C LEU A 2 20.30 13.67 -25.36
N ILE A 3 21.16 14.16 -24.46
CA ILE A 3 21.22 13.73 -23.05
C ILE A 3 19.93 14.05 -22.29
N GLU A 4 19.34 15.23 -22.53
CA GLU A 4 18.09 15.64 -21.87
C GLU A 4 16.88 14.79 -22.28
N LYS A 5 16.83 14.37 -23.55
CA LYS A 5 15.80 13.44 -24.04
C LYS A 5 15.95 12.06 -23.40
N ASP A 6 17.18 11.57 -23.27
CA ASP A 6 17.47 10.28 -22.66
C ASP A 6 17.11 10.25 -21.16
N ILE A 7 17.42 11.34 -20.44
CA ILE A 7 17.04 11.52 -19.03
C ILE A 7 15.51 11.53 -18.89
N MET A 8 14.81 12.28 -19.74
CA MET A 8 13.34 12.35 -19.71
C MET A 8 12.69 10.97 -19.96
N VAL A 9 13.20 10.21 -20.95
CA VAL A 9 12.70 8.87 -21.26
C VAL A 9 12.89 7.90 -20.09
N ARG A 10 14.04 7.98 -19.42
CA ARG A 10 14.31 7.18 -18.21
C ARG A 10 13.38 7.54 -17.06
N LEU A 11 13.20 8.84 -16.79
CA LEU A 11 12.34 9.34 -15.71
C LEU A 11 10.89 8.88 -15.91
N VAL A 12 10.35 9.03 -17.12
CA VAL A 12 9.00 8.59 -17.48
C VAL A 12 8.84 7.07 -17.35
N THR A 13 9.88 6.30 -17.70
CA THR A 13 9.86 4.83 -17.59
C THR A 13 9.87 4.38 -16.13
N ASP A 14 10.68 5.02 -15.29
CA ASP A 14 10.78 4.71 -13.87
C ASP A 14 9.51 5.12 -13.10
N GLU A 15 8.95 6.31 -13.37
CA GLU A 15 7.67 6.74 -12.81
C GLU A 15 6.53 5.79 -13.20
N ARG A 16 6.50 5.34 -14.46
CA ARG A 16 5.50 4.38 -14.93
C ARG A 16 5.64 3.02 -14.23
N ARG A 17 6.86 2.57 -13.96
CA ARG A 17 7.11 1.33 -13.18
C ARG A 17 6.65 1.48 -11.74
N VAL A 18 6.97 2.60 -11.09
CA VAL A 18 6.51 2.92 -9.73
C VAL A 18 4.99 2.99 -9.67
N LEU A 19 4.34 3.62 -10.65
CA LEU A 19 2.89 3.74 -10.74
C LEU A 19 2.23 2.37 -10.93
N ILE A 20 2.75 1.54 -11.84
CA ILE A 20 2.24 0.17 -12.05
C ILE A 20 2.44 -0.67 -10.79
N GLY A 21 3.60 -0.60 -10.15
CA GLY A 21 3.86 -1.29 -8.88
C GLY A 21 2.87 -0.85 -7.78
N SER A 22 2.63 0.46 -7.66
CA SER A 22 1.68 1.02 -6.69
C SER A 22 0.23 0.61 -6.98
N LEU A 23 -0.17 0.60 -8.27
CA LEU A 23 -1.50 0.19 -8.72
C LEU A 23 -1.80 -1.27 -8.38
N HIS A 24 -0.81 -2.15 -8.41
CA HIS A 24 -0.99 -3.55 -8.01
C HIS A 24 -0.83 -3.77 -6.50
N THR A 25 -0.03 -2.94 -5.83
CA THR A 25 0.26 -3.08 -4.41
C THR A 25 -0.88 -2.56 -3.54
N ALA A 26 -1.50 -1.42 -3.88
CA ALA A 26 -2.57 -0.83 -3.07
C ALA A 26 -3.83 -1.73 -2.95
N PRO A 27 -4.34 -2.35 -4.03
CA PRO A 27 -5.44 -3.30 -3.92
C PRO A 27 -5.08 -4.54 -3.11
N ALA A 28 -3.85 -5.08 -3.29
CA ALA A 28 -3.39 -6.25 -2.54
C ALA A 28 -3.29 -5.97 -1.02
N ILE A 29 -2.77 -4.80 -0.64
CA ILE A 29 -2.75 -4.35 0.76
C ILE A 29 -4.18 -4.23 1.31
N HIS A 30 -5.11 -3.68 0.52
CA HIS A 30 -6.49 -3.51 0.93
C HIS A 30 -7.22 -4.86 1.13
N GLU A 31 -7.04 -5.82 0.23
CA GLU A 31 -7.59 -7.18 0.36
C GLU A 31 -7.03 -7.90 1.59
N LEU A 32 -5.70 -7.83 1.79
CA LEU A 32 -5.06 -8.44 2.94
C LEU A 32 -5.55 -7.81 4.26
N PHE A 33 -5.69 -6.49 4.30
CA PHE A 33 -6.26 -5.80 5.46
C PHE A 33 -7.69 -6.28 5.76
N HIS A 34 -8.54 -6.38 4.73
CA HIS A 34 -9.91 -6.85 4.88
C HIS A 34 -9.97 -8.25 5.49
N ARG A 35 -9.10 -9.18 5.03
CA ARG A 35 -9.00 -10.54 5.57
C ARG A 35 -8.60 -10.54 7.05
N HIS A 36 -7.51 -9.86 7.39
CA HIS A 36 -7.03 -9.80 8.79
C HIS A 36 -8.02 -9.09 9.71
N ARG A 37 -8.72 -8.06 9.22
CA ARG A 37 -9.78 -7.37 9.97
C ARG A 37 -10.94 -8.32 10.26
N CYS A 38 -11.36 -9.17 9.32
CA CYS A 38 -12.40 -10.17 9.57
C CYS A 38 -11.98 -11.16 10.68
N ASP A 39 -10.75 -11.67 10.63
CA ASP A 39 -10.21 -12.56 11.66
C ASP A 39 -10.14 -11.88 13.03
N TRP A 40 -9.82 -10.58 13.06
CA TRP A 40 -9.78 -9.79 14.28
C TRP A 40 -11.17 -9.47 14.81
N MET A 41 -12.12 -9.12 13.93
CA MET A 41 -13.52 -8.86 14.29
C MET A 41 -14.23 -10.11 14.83
N ALA A 42 -13.89 -11.29 14.30
CA ALA A 42 -14.41 -12.56 14.80
C ALA A 42 -13.99 -12.87 16.25
N ARG A 43 -12.85 -12.31 16.71
CA ARG A 43 -12.33 -12.53 18.07
C ARG A 43 -12.96 -11.62 19.13
N SER A 44 -13.55 -10.48 18.76
CA SER A 44 -14.16 -9.56 19.73
C SER A 44 -15.34 -8.77 19.12
N PRO A 45 -16.52 -9.38 18.96
CA PRO A 45 -17.68 -8.70 18.41
C PRO A 45 -18.14 -7.55 19.33
N GLY A 46 -18.09 -6.31 18.84
CA GLY A 46 -18.70 -5.15 19.51
C GLY A 46 -17.76 -4.10 20.13
N SER A 47 -16.43 -4.26 20.01
CA SER A 47 -15.46 -3.32 20.60
C SER A 47 -14.82 -2.33 19.62
N PHE A 48 -15.30 -2.23 18.37
CA PHE A 48 -14.59 -1.49 17.33
C PHE A 48 -15.31 -0.18 16.97
N THR A 49 -14.62 0.93 17.23
CA THR A 49 -14.96 2.24 16.67
C THR A 49 -14.27 2.40 15.32
N GLU A 50 -14.80 3.29 14.47
CA GLU A 50 -14.18 3.63 13.18
C GLU A 50 -12.73 4.14 13.35
N GLU A 51 -12.45 4.81 14.47
CA GLU A 51 -11.14 5.31 14.84
C GLU A 51 -10.12 4.18 15.03
N ILE A 52 -10.49 3.12 15.76
CA ILE A 52 -9.64 1.95 15.97
C ILE A 52 -9.32 1.26 14.63
N VAL A 53 -10.31 1.16 13.73
CA VAL A 53 -10.11 0.57 12.40
C VAL A 53 -9.16 1.42 11.55
N ARG A 54 -9.26 2.75 11.63
CA ARG A 54 -8.41 3.69 10.91
C ARG A 54 -6.96 3.63 11.38
N GLU A 55 -6.72 3.62 12.69
CA GLU A 55 -5.38 3.49 13.27
C GLU A 55 -4.75 2.15 12.92
N PHE A 56 -5.53 1.07 12.98
CA PHE A 56 -5.07 -0.26 12.57
C PHE A 56 -4.69 -0.28 11.08
N TYR A 57 -5.48 0.34 10.19
CA TYR A 57 -5.15 0.44 8.77
C TYR A 57 -3.85 1.22 8.53
N ALA A 58 -3.65 2.35 9.20
CA ALA A 58 -2.43 3.16 9.09
C ALA A 58 -1.18 2.38 9.56
N SER A 59 -1.28 1.65 10.67
CA SER A 59 -0.22 0.77 11.15
C SER A 59 0.09 -0.33 10.13
N TYR A 60 -0.95 -0.98 9.59
CA TYR A 60 -0.83 -2.06 8.62
C TYR A 60 -0.10 -1.64 7.35
N VAL A 61 -0.50 -0.50 6.76
CA VAL A 61 0.15 0.08 5.58
C VAL A 61 1.61 0.42 5.87
N SER A 62 1.92 0.95 7.06
CA SER A 62 3.29 1.32 7.44
C SER A 62 4.21 0.11 7.56
N THR A 63 3.75 -0.99 8.17
CA THR A 63 4.50 -2.24 8.28
C THR A 63 4.73 -2.90 6.92
N LEU A 64 3.70 -2.92 6.06
CA LEU A 64 3.81 -3.47 4.71
C LEU A 64 4.77 -2.66 3.85
N ARG A 65 4.68 -1.33 3.88
CA ARG A 65 5.61 -0.46 3.15
C ARG A 65 7.06 -0.67 3.61
N GLY A 66 7.29 -0.77 4.92
CA GLY A 66 8.62 -1.08 5.47
C GLY A 66 9.14 -2.49 5.13
N SER A 67 8.26 -3.41 4.73
CA SER A 67 8.62 -4.77 4.28
C SER A 67 8.88 -4.84 2.77
N ILE A 68 8.36 -3.89 1.98
CA ILE A 68 8.53 -3.80 0.52
C ILE A 68 9.78 -2.98 0.15
N ASP A 69 10.23 -2.07 1.02
CA ASP A 69 11.38 -1.18 0.81
C ASP A 69 12.74 -1.81 1.22
N ARG A 70 12.78 -3.11 1.50
CA ARG A 70 13.98 -3.82 1.99
C ARG A 70 14.52 -4.85 0.99
#